data_AF-A0A382UIW1-F1
#
_entry.id   AF-A0A382UIW1-F1
#
_cell.length_a   1.000
_cell.length_b   1.000
_cell.length_c   1.000
_cell.angle_alpha   90.00
_cell.angle_beta   90.00
_cell.angle_gamma   90.00
#
_symmetry.space_group_name_H-M   'P 1'
#
loop_
_entity.id
_entity.type
_entity.pdbx_description
1 polymer ?
#
loop_
_entity_poly.entity_id
_entity_poly.type
_entity_poly.pdbx_seq_one_letter_code
_entity_poly.pdbx_strand_id
1 'polypeptide(L)' 'MVALERDVEASIVPSGTRVTLQKDETATITQSLGGTYTVVLNGNMFRIDAKDADALGKEPEQTPTQKAGKPETEEDL' A
#
# COMPACT_ATOMS: atom_id res chain seq x y z
N MET A 1 2.35 -8.19 10.00
CA MET A 1 2.02 -8.73 8.68
C MET A 1 0.74 -8.08 8.20
N VAL A 2 0.65 -7.74 6.93
CA VAL A 2 -0.52 -7.14 6.30
C VAL A 2 -0.75 -7.79 4.94
N ALA A 3 -2.01 -8.05 4.61
CA ALA A 3 -2.39 -8.60 3.31
C ALA A 3 -2.60 -7.46 2.33
N LEU A 4 -2.18 -7.67 1.08
CA LEU A 4 -2.37 -6.71 0.01
C LEU A 4 -3.84 -6.66 -0.41
N GLU A 5 -4.47 -5.49 -0.34
CA GLU A 5 -5.89 -5.31 -0.71
C GLU A 5 -6.10 -5.31 -2.24
N ARG A 6 -5.05 -4.97 -2.99
CA ARG A 6 -5.02 -4.96 -4.46
C ARG A 6 -3.61 -5.22 -4.98
N ASP A 7 -3.51 -5.47 -6.29
CA ASP A 7 -2.23 -5.52 -6.98
C ASP A 7 -1.53 -4.15 -6.95
N VAL A 8 -0.24 -4.13 -6.63
CA VAL A 8 0.53 -2.88 -6.44
C VAL A 8 1.92 -2.98 -7.02
N GLU A 9 2.39 -1.90 -7.64
CA GLU A 9 3.78 -1.81 -8.09
C GLU A 9 4.72 -1.55 -6.90
N ALA A 10 5.73 -2.40 -6.76
CA ALA A 10 6.78 -2.27 -5.76
C ALA A 10 8.16 -2.43 -6.40
N SER A 11 9.19 -1.90 -5.75
CA SER A 11 10.58 -2.03 -6.20
C SER A 11 11.39 -2.93 -5.27
N ILE A 12 12.05 -3.97 -5.80
CA ILE A 12 12.91 -4.85 -5.00
C ILE A 12 14.09 -4.06 -4.45
N VAL A 13 14.37 -4.20 -3.15
CA VAL A 13 15.53 -3.60 -2.49
C VAL A 13 16.59 -4.70 -2.26
N PRO A 14 17.89 -4.46 -2.59
CA PRO A 14 18.48 -3.22 -3.09
C PRO A 14 18.50 -3.08 -4.63
N SER A 15 18.02 -4.08 -5.37
CA SER A 15 18.22 -4.17 -6.84
C SER A 15 17.51 -3.08 -7.65
N GLY A 16 16.46 -2.45 -7.11
CA GLY A 16 15.64 -1.43 -7.80
C GLY A 16 14.66 -1.97 -8.84
N THR A 17 14.59 -3.29 -9.04
CA THR A 17 13.72 -3.92 -10.04
C THR A 17 12.25 -3.71 -9.69
N ARG A 18 11.45 -3.18 -10.62
CA ARG A 18 10.00 -3.06 -10.45
C ARG A 18 9.34 -4.42 -10.62
N VAL A 19 8.48 -4.75 -9.68
CA VAL A 19 7.61 -5.91 -9.71
C VAL A 19 6.20 -5.50 -9.29
N THR A 20 5.22 -6.31 -9.66
CA THR A 20 3.86 -6.15 -9.18
C THR A 20 3.63 -7.19 -8.09
N LEU A 21 3.31 -6.73 -6.88
CA LEU A 21 2.85 -7.60 -5.81
C LEU A 21 1.37 -7.87 -6.01
N GLN A 22 0.97 -9.13 -5.86
CA GLN A 22 -0.41 -9.50 -6.13
C GLN A 22 -1.31 -9.24 -4.92
N LYS A 23 -2.60 -8.99 -5.19
CA LYS A 23 -3.62 -9.00 -4.16
C LYS A 23 -3.57 -10.29 -3.33
N ASP A 24 -3.92 -10.20 -2.04
CA ASP A 24 -3.94 -11.27 -1.05
C ASP A 24 -2.55 -11.79 -0.63
N GLU A 25 -1.47 -11.27 -1.20
CA GLU A 25 -0.14 -11.59 -0.70
C GLU A 25 0.11 -10.93 0.67
N THR A 26 0.79 -11.67 1.54
CA THR A 26 1.09 -11.21 2.90
C THR A 26 2.49 -10.62 2.96
N ALA A 27 2.57 -9.33 3.24
CA ALA A 27 3.82 -8.60 3.40
C ALA A 27 4.01 -8.12 4.85
N THR A 28 5.25 -7.97 5.29
CA THR A 28 5.57 -7.42 6.61
C THR A 28 6.27 -6.08 6.46
N ILE A 29 5.58 -5.01 6.84
CA ILE A 29 6.17 -3.66 6.85
C ILE A 29 7.30 -3.63 7.88
N THR A 30 8.51 -3.37 7.43
CA THR A 30 9.71 -3.25 8.27
C THR A 30 10.05 -1.80 8.55
N GLN A 31 9.85 -0.91 7.58
CA GLN A 31 10.17 0.51 7.72
C GLN A 31 9.15 1.38 6.98
N SER A 32 8.88 2.55 7.54
CA SER A 32 8.07 3.61 6.94
C SER A 32 8.84 4.92 7.08
N LEU A 33 9.37 5.44 5.97
CA LEU A 33 10.22 6.63 5.97
C LEU A 33 9.71 7.61 4.91
N GLY A 34 9.30 8.80 5.36
CA GLY A 34 9.11 9.99 4.52
C GLY A 34 8.32 9.78 3.23
N GLY A 35 7.22 9.03 3.28
CA GLY A 35 6.38 8.77 2.11
C GLY A 35 6.73 7.51 1.31
N THR A 36 7.53 6.58 1.85
CA THR A 36 7.68 5.22 1.29
C THR A 36 7.63 4.16 2.37
N TYR A 37 7.14 2.98 1.98
CA TYR A 37 6.99 1.81 2.84
C TYR A 37 7.87 0.68 2.33
N THR A 38 8.71 0.16 3.22
CA THR A 38 9.52 -1.02 2.96
C THR A 38 8.82 -2.22 3.58
N VAL A 39 8.51 -3.22 2.75
CA VAL A 39 7.82 -4.44 3.14
C VAL A 39 8.66 -5.66 2.81
N VAL A 40 8.55 -6.71 3.62
CA VAL A 40 9.21 -8.00 3.40
C VAL A 40 8.15 -9.04 3.06
N LEU A 41 8.28 -9.66 1.89
CA LEU A 41 7.36 -10.67 1.37
C LEU A 41 8.17 -11.86 0.86
N ASN A 42 7.86 -13.06 1.34
CA ASN A 42 8.62 -14.29 1.07
C ASN A 42 10.15 -14.19 1.34
N GLY A 43 10.57 -13.29 2.25
CA GLY A 43 11.99 -13.03 2.55
C GLY A 43 12.65 -11.97 1.66
N ASN A 44 11.94 -11.45 0.66
CA ASN A 44 12.41 -10.40 -0.22
C ASN A 44 11.91 -9.04 0.26
N MET A 45 12.74 -8.01 0.13
CA MET A 45 12.40 -6.65 0.52
C MET A 45 11.89 -5.86 -0.69
N PHE A 46 10.76 -5.21 -0.52
CA PHE A 46 10.09 -4.41 -1.54
C PHE A 46 9.80 -3.02 -1.00
N ARG A 47 9.96 -2.01 -1.84
CA ARG A 47 9.63 -0.61 -1.55
C ARG A 47 8.38 -0.21 -2.30
N ILE A 48 7.39 0.29 -1.58
CA ILE A 48 6.10 0.77 -2.07
C ILE A 48 6.02 2.28 -1.79
N ASP A 49 5.49 3.04 -2.75
CA ASP A 49 5.28 4.48 -2.60
C ASP A 49 4.11 4.79 -1.65
N ALA A 50 4.11 5.92 -0.95
CA ALA A 50 3.01 6.25 -0.04
C ALA A 50 1.65 6.45 -0.70
N LYS A 51 1.64 6.79 -1.99
CA LYS A 51 0.39 6.84 -2.77
C LYS A 51 -0.30 5.48 -2.87
N ASP A 52 0.47 4.40 -2.75
CA ASP A 52 0.04 3.02 -2.85
C ASP A 52 -0.03 2.34 -1.47
N ALA A 53 0.06 3.10 -0.38
CA ALA A 53 -0.05 2.56 0.97
C ALA A 53 -1.42 1.92 1.26
N ASP A 54 -2.47 2.34 0.53
CA ASP A 54 -3.78 1.69 0.63
C ASP A 54 -3.73 0.22 0.24
N ALA A 55 -2.85 -0.16 -0.70
CA ALA A 55 -2.66 -1.56 -1.04
C ALA A 55 -2.16 -2.36 0.16
N LEU A 56 -1.42 -1.75 1.07
CA LEU A 56 -0.96 -2.35 2.32
C LEU A 56 -1.96 -2.22 3.46
N GLY A 57 -3.22 -1.86 3.22
CA GLY A 57 -4.21 -1.59 4.27
C GLY A 57 -3.77 -0.49 5.24
N LYS A 58 -2.88 0.40 4.77
CA LYS A 58 -2.44 1.59 5.49
C LYS A 58 -3.15 2.78 4.91
N GLU A 59 -3.51 3.72 5.77
CA GLU A 59 -4.04 4.99 5.30
C GLU A 59 -2.93 5.67 4.49
N PRO A 60 -3.07 5.82 3.15
CA PRO A 60 -2.12 6.63 2.41
C PRO A 60 -2.10 8.00 3.07
N GLU A 61 -0.93 8.64 3.15
CA GLU A 61 -0.87 10.05 3.54
C GLU A 61 -1.71 10.83 2.52
N GLN A 62 -2.98 10.99 2.84
CA GLN A 62 -3.95 11.64 1.99
C GLN A 62 -3.57 13.10 2.02
N THR A 63 -2.87 13.55 0.98
CA THR A 63 -2.90 14.96 0.65
C THR A 63 -4.39 15.33 0.53
N PRO A 64 -4.85 16.45 1.11
CA PRO A 64 -6.27 16.75 1.39
C PRO A 64 -7.20 16.82 0.16
N THR A 65 -6.74 16.47 -1.04
CA THR A 65 -7.48 16.57 -2.30
C THR A 65 -8.33 15.33 -2.66
N GLN A 66 -8.33 14.26 -1.84
CA GLN A 66 -9.08 13.02 -2.13
C GLN A 66 -10.08 12.60 -1.02
N LYS A 67 -10.56 13.56 -0.20
CA LYS A 67 -11.67 13.34 0.74
C LYS A 67 -13.03 13.80 0.17
N ALA A 68 -13.27 13.59 -1.12
CA ALA A 68 -14.54 13.88 -1.79
C ALA A 68 -14.97 12.66 -2.61
N GLY A 69 -15.52 11.65 -1.95
CA GLY A 69 -15.95 10.44 -2.66
C GLY A 69 -16.35 9.26 -1.79
N LYS A 70 -16.97 9.48 -0.62
CA LYS A 70 -17.84 8.49 0.02
C LYS A 70 -19.23 9.12 0.11
N PRO A 71 -20.16 8.83 -0.81
CA PRO A 71 -21.57 8.96 -0.46
C PRO A 71 -21.85 7.81 0.50
N GLU A 72 -21.88 8.13 1.79
CA GLU A 72 -22.53 7.27 2.78
C GLU A 72 -24.03 7.35 2.47
N THR A 73 -24.57 6.26 1.92
CA THR A 73 -25.99 6.09 1.65
C THR A 73 -26.69 5.77 2.97
N GLU A 74 -27.68 6.56 3.38
CA GLU A 74 -28.88 6.01 4.00
C GLU A 74 -30.06 6.98 3.81
N GLU A 75 -30.93 6.59 2.87
CA GLU A 75 -32.30 7.03 2.76
C GLU A 75 -33.05 6.37 3.92
N ASP A 76 -33.52 7.14 4.91
CA ASP A 76 -34.56 6.67 5.82
C ASP A 76 -35.63 7.76 5.94
N LEU A 77 -36.87 7.26 5.89
CA LEU A 77 -38.18 7.85 5.62
C LEU A 77 -38.55 9.14 6.37
#